data_AF-A0A535DLI0-F1
#
_entry.id   AF-A0A535DLI0-F1
#
_cell.length_a   1.000
_cell.length_b   1.000
_cell.length_c   1.000
_cell.angle_alpha   90.00
_cell.angle_beta   90.00
_cell.angle_gamma   90.00
#
_symmetry.space_group_name_H-M   'P 1'
#
loop_
_entity.id
_entity.type
_entity.pdbx_description
1 polymer ?
#
loop_
_entity_poly.entity_id
_entity_poly.type
_entity_poly.pdbx_seq_one_letter_code
_entity_poly.pdbx_strand_id
1 'polypeptide(L)'
;MTLCYIAAVAAPRTVTISLPPALAREVDRVARAERRSRSELLREAFRQYVARLERWERIFTAGTQAARRAGVTEADVLRVVAERRRSSRAR
;
A
#
# COMPACT_ATOMS: atom_id res chain seq x y z
N MET A 1 17.23 37.22 16.92
CA MET A 1 16.98 36.32 15.77
C MET A 1 17.20 34.88 16.18
N THR A 2 16.24 34.29 16.88
CA THR A 2 16.17 32.83 17.04
C THR A 2 14.70 32.45 17.15
N LEU A 3 14.04 32.41 15.99
CA LEU A 3 12.70 31.84 15.85
C LEU A 3 12.81 30.36 16.23
N CYS A 4 12.31 30.01 17.41
CA CYS A 4 12.16 28.65 17.88
C CYS A 4 11.05 27.99 17.05
N TYR A 5 11.45 27.39 15.93
CA TYR A 5 10.57 26.61 15.04
C TYR A 5 10.38 25.22 15.66
N ILE A 6 9.47 25.09 16.62
CA ILE A 6 8.94 23.79 17.01
C ILE A 6 7.58 23.65 16.33
N ALA A 7 7.61 23.11 15.13
CA ALA A 7 6.43 22.66 14.43
C ALA A 7 5.67 21.68 15.34
N ALA A 8 4.38 21.95 15.55
CA ALA A 8 3.49 21.12 16.33
C ALA A 8 3.37 19.72 15.70
N VAL A 9 4.13 18.75 16.20
CA VAL A 9 3.87 17.33 15.95
C VAL A 9 2.54 17.02 16.62
N ALA A 10 1.51 16.75 15.82
CA ALA A 10 0.19 16.39 16.32
C ALA A 10 0.30 15.17 17.24
N ALA A 11 -0.18 15.31 18.48
CA ALA A 11 -0.13 14.25 19.48
C ALA A 11 -0.91 13.00 19.01
N PRO A 12 -0.46 11.78 19.38
CA PRO A 12 -1.18 10.56 19.02
C PRO A 12 -2.59 10.58 19.64
N ARG A 13 -3.61 10.28 18.83
CA ARG A 13 -4.98 10.09 19.29
C ARG A 13 -5.24 8.62 19.60
N THR A 14 -5.83 8.35 20.76
CA THR A 14 -6.26 6.99 21.14
C THR A 14 -7.55 6.64 20.42
N VAL A 15 -7.61 5.43 19.88
CA VAL A 15 -8.80 4.87 19.23
C VAL A 15 -9.15 3.58 19.94
N THR A 16 -10.42 3.44 20.34
CA THR A 16 -10.97 2.19 20.87
C THR A 16 -11.68 1.47 19.74
N ILE A 17 -11.30 0.22 19.48
CA ILE A 17 -11.91 -0.61 18.43
C ILE A 17 -12.40 -1.93 19.04
N SER A 18 -13.55 -2.40 18.56
CA SER A 18 -14.06 -3.74 18.90
C SER A 18 -13.62 -4.73 17.83
N LEU A 19 -13.02 -5.84 18.23
CA LEU A 19 -12.59 -6.92 17.32
C LEU A 19 -13.39 -8.18 17.62
N PRO A 20 -13.79 -8.96 16.60
CA PRO A 20 -14.32 -10.30 16.81
C PRO A 20 -13.35 -11.15 17.66
N PRO A 21 -13.84 -12.01 18.57
CA PRO A 21 -12.97 -12.75 19.50
C PRO A 21 -11.90 -13.61 18.81
N ALA A 22 -12.20 -14.15 17.63
CA ALA A 22 -11.22 -14.89 16.84
C ALA A 22 -10.06 -13.99 16.36
N LEU A 23 -10.38 -12.80 15.86
CA LEU A 23 -9.38 -11.85 15.38
C LEU A 23 -8.55 -11.27 16.51
N ALA A 24 -9.16 -10.98 17.67
CA ALA A 24 -8.43 -10.53 18.85
C ALA A 24 -7.38 -11.55 19.31
N ARG A 25 -7.73 -12.85 19.31
CA ARG A 25 -6.78 -13.94 19.62
C ARG A 25 -5.63 -14.02 18.62
N GLU A 26 -5.90 -13.77 17.35
CA GLU A 26 -4.89 -13.76 16.32
C GLU A 26 -3.91 -12.58 16.46
N VAL A 27 -4.43 -11.38 16.76
CA VAL A 27 -3.59 -10.21 17.09
C VAL A 27 -2.67 -10.53 18.26
N ASP A 28 -3.19 -11.18 19.31
CA ASP A 28 -2.39 -11.58 20.47
C ASP A 28 -1.27 -12.56 20.11
N ARG A 29 -1.59 -13.55 19.28
CA ARG A 29 -0.65 -14.57 18.82
C ARG A 29 0.50 -13.93 18.05
N VAL A 30 0.18 -13.06 17.09
CA VAL A 30 1.18 -12.37 16.25
C VAL A 30 2.02 -11.40 17.07
N ALA A 31 1.39 -10.58 17.91
CA ALA A 31 2.10 -9.62 18.76
C ALA A 31 3.12 -10.32 19.68
N ARG A 32 2.74 -11.45 20.28
CA ARG A 32 3.65 -12.27 21.11
C ARG A 32 4.79 -12.87 20.29
N ALA A 33 4.50 -13.43 19.12
CA ALA A 33 5.51 -14.03 18.25
C ALA A 33 6.57 -13.00 17.80
N GLU A 34 6.14 -11.76 17.53
CA GLU A 34 7.03 -10.67 17.13
C GLU A 34 7.66 -9.89 18.31
N ARG A 35 7.31 -10.24 19.56
CA ARG A 35 7.70 -9.49 20.77
C ARG A 35 7.34 -7.99 20.71
N ARG A 36 6.15 -7.68 20.21
CA ARG A 36 5.62 -6.31 20.07
C ARG A 36 4.34 -6.12 20.87
N SER A 37 3.98 -4.85 21.12
CA SER A 37 2.67 -4.54 21.70
C SER A 37 1.55 -4.61 20.65
N ARG A 38 0.31 -4.89 21.07
CA ARG A 38 -0.87 -4.86 20.17
C ARG A 38 -0.99 -3.52 19.43
N SER A 39 -0.82 -2.42 20.15
CA SER A 39 -0.96 -1.08 19.59
C SER A 39 0.15 -0.77 18.59
N GLU A 40 1.36 -1.30 18.78
CA GLU A 40 2.44 -1.17 17.80
C GLU A 40 2.15 -1.97 16.54
N LEU A 41 1.77 -3.25 16.70
CA LEU A 41 1.41 -4.13 15.59
C LEU A 41 0.28 -3.54 14.74
N LEU A 42 -0.80 -3.08 15.38
CA LEU A 42 -1.96 -2.53 14.68
C LEU A 42 -1.64 -1.22 13.96
N ARG A 43 -0.81 -0.34 14.54
CA ARG A 43 -0.38 0.90 13.87
C ARG A 43 0.45 0.60 12.63
N GLU A 44 1.36 -0.37 12.72
CA GLU A 44 2.18 -0.78 11.57
C GLU A 44 1.33 -1.44 10.49
N ALA A 45 0.46 -2.36 10.86
CA ALA A 45 -0.47 -3.00 9.92
C ALA A 45 -1.34 -1.96 9.19
N PHE A 46 -1.83 -0.95 9.91
CA PHE A 46 -2.59 0.14 9.30
C PHE A 46 -1.76 0.98 8.33
N ARG A 47 -0.52 1.33 8.69
CA ARG A 47 0.40 2.04 7.77
C ARG A 47 0.63 1.25 6.49
N GLN A 48 0.88 -0.05 6.60
CA GLN A 48 1.08 -0.90 5.43
C GLN A 48 -0.17 -1.02 4.56
N TYR A 49 -1.35 -1.10 5.18
CA TYR A 49 -2.63 -1.10 4.49
C TYR A 49 -2.83 0.17 3.66
N VAL A 50 -2.65 1.35 4.27
CA VAL A 50 -2.78 2.64 3.58
C VAL A 50 -1.74 2.76 2.45
N ALA A 51 -0.46 2.47 2.73
CA ALA A 51 0.60 2.54 1.74
C ALA A 51 0.33 1.63 0.53
N ARG A 52 -0.27 0.45 0.76
CA ARG A 52 -0.69 -0.45 -0.31
C ARG A 52 -1.79 0.16 -1.18
N LEU A 53 -2.80 0.78 -0.58
CA LEU A 53 -3.88 1.45 -1.32
C LEU A 53 -3.34 2.62 -2.15
N GLU A 54 -2.53 3.48 -1.55
CA GLU A 54 -1.91 4.62 -2.25
C GLU A 54 -0.96 4.19 -3.37
N ARG A 55 -0.28 3.06 -3.21
CA ARG A 55 0.56 2.50 -4.27
C ARG A 55 -0.26 2.11 -5.48
N TRP A 56 -1.40 1.46 -5.28
CA TRP A 56 -2.30 1.10 -6.38
C TRP A 56 -2.79 2.34 -7.12
N GLU A 57 -3.24 3.35 -6.39
CA GLU A 57 -3.71 4.61 -6.98
C GLU A 57 -2.64 5.26 -7.86
N ARG A 58 -1.39 5.29 -7.39
CA ARG A 58 -0.25 5.81 -8.17
C ARG A 58 0.04 4.97 -9.41
N ILE A 59 0.00 3.64 -9.32
CA ILE A 59 0.23 2.76 -10.46
C ILE A 59 -0.83 2.97 -11.53
N PHE A 60 -2.11 3.02 -11.15
CA PHE A 60 -3.20 3.24 -12.09
C PHE A 60 -3.14 4.64 -12.70
N THR A 61 -2.92 5.68 -11.88
CA THR A 61 -2.76 7.06 -12.39
C THR A 61 -1.61 7.15 -13.39
N ALA A 62 -0.44 6.62 -13.07
CA ALA A 62 0.71 6.62 -13.97
C ALA A 62 0.45 5.80 -15.24
N GLY A 63 -0.16 4.63 -15.11
CA GLY A 63 -0.52 3.75 -16.23
C GLY A 63 -1.52 4.40 -17.19
N THR A 64 -2.58 5.01 -16.66
CA THR A 64 -3.57 5.74 -17.45
C THR A 64 -2.95 6.93 -18.18
N GLN A 65 -2.08 7.70 -17.52
CA GLN A 65 -1.37 8.79 -18.19
C GLN A 65 -0.43 8.28 -19.29
N ALA A 66 0.29 7.19 -19.04
CA ALA A 66 1.17 6.59 -20.05
C ALA A 66 0.38 6.07 -21.26
N ALA A 67 -0.74 5.37 -21.03
CA ALA A 67 -1.62 4.88 -22.08
C ALA A 67 -2.18 6.03 -22.94
N ARG A 68 -2.62 7.12 -22.31
CA ARG A 68 -3.08 8.34 -23.01
C ARG A 68 -1.99 8.96 -23.87
N ARG A 69 -0.76 9.10 -23.34
CA ARG A 69 0.38 9.66 -24.10
C ARG A 69 0.80 8.78 -25.27
N ALA A 70 0.71 7.46 -25.11
CA ALA A 70 1.08 6.49 -26.13
C ALA A 70 -0.07 6.17 -27.11
N GLY A 71 -1.28 6.68 -26.87
CA GLY A 71 -2.47 6.36 -27.67
C GLY A 71 -2.88 4.88 -27.61
N VAL A 72 -2.50 4.18 -26.55
CA VAL A 72 -2.73 2.73 -26.40
C VAL A 72 -4.05 2.49 -25.69
N THR A 73 -4.83 1.55 -26.21
CA THR A 73 -6.13 1.16 -25.66
C THR A 73 -6.10 -0.27 -25.13
N GLU A 74 -7.17 -0.69 -24.45
CA GLU A 74 -7.29 -2.07 -24.00
C GLU A 74 -7.29 -3.08 -25.15
N ALA A 75 -7.82 -2.70 -26.32
CA ALA A 75 -7.82 -3.55 -27.51
C ALA A 75 -6.39 -3.90 -28.00
N ASP A 76 -5.41 -3.05 -27.71
CA ASP A 76 -4.02 -3.27 -28.09
C ASP A 76 -3.31 -4.33 -27.23
N VAL A 77 -3.85 -4.66 -26.05
CA VAL A 77 -3.19 -5.54 -25.07
C VAL A 77 -2.89 -6.91 -25.66
N LEU A 78 -3.88 -7.54 -26.30
CA LEU A 78 -3.72 -8.88 -26.86
C LEU A 78 -2.63 -8.93 -27.94
N ARG A 79 -2.61 -7.92 -28.81
CA ARG A 79 -1.62 -7.77 -29.87
C ARG A 79 -0.21 -7.64 -29.29
N VAL A 80 0.00 -6.70 -28.36
CA VAL A 80 1.31 -6.43 -27.74
C VAL A 80 1.82 -7.64 -26.95
N VAL A 81 0.96 -8.33 -26.21
CA VAL A 81 1.34 -9.55 -25.46
C VAL A 81 1.75 -10.67 -26.41
N ALA A 82 1.01 -10.87 -27.52
CA ALA A 82 1.35 -11.87 -28.52
C ALA A 82 2.70 -11.57 -29.20
N GLU A 83 2.95 -10.31 -29.56
CA GLU A 83 4.24 -9.84 -30.11
C GLU A 83 5.39 -10.11 -29.12
N ARG A 84 5.20 -9.78 -27.84
CA ARG A 84 6.24 -10.00 -26.82
C ARG A 84 6.52 -11.48 -26.59
N ARG A 85 5.49 -12.32 -26.50
CA ARG A 85 5.67 -13.78 -26.33
C ARG A 85 6.38 -14.42 -27.53
N ARG A 86 6.10 -13.98 -28.76
CA ARG A 86 6.79 -14.45 -29.97
C ARG A 86 8.28 -14.09 -29.94
N SER A 87 8.61 -12.84 -29.61
CA SER A 87 10.01 -12.38 -29.53
C SER A 87 10.82 -13.00 -28.38
N SER A 88 10.16 -13.44 -27.30
CA SER A 88 10.80 -14.18 -26.21
C SER A 88 11.05 -15.65 -26.52
N ARG A 89 10.31 -16.27 -27.46
CA ARG A 89 10.51 -17.67 -27.88
C ARG A 89 11.54 -17.83 -29.00
N ALA A 90 11.83 -16.75 -29.72
CA ALA A 90 12.83 -16.73 -30.79
C ALA A 90 14.25 -16.43 -30.28
N ARG A 91 14.43 -16.35 -28.95
CA ARG A 91 15.69 -16.10 -28.25
C ARG A 91 15.97 -17.30 -27.34
#